data_AF-A0A0L0P101-F1
#
_entry.id   AF-A0A0L0P101-F1
#
_cell.length_a   1.000
_cell.length_b   1.000
_cell.length_c   1.000
_cell.angle_alpha   90.00
_cell.angle_beta   90.00
_cell.angle_gamma   90.00
#
_symmetry.space_group_name_H-M   'P 1'
#
loop_
_entity.id
_entity.type
_entity.pdbx_description
1 polymer ?
#
loop_
_entity_poly.entity_id
_entity_poly.type
_entity_poly.pdbx_seq_one_letter_code
_entity_poly.pdbx_strand_id
1 'polypeptide(L)'
;MVIGAVAVSGLVIYLILLELFLPSGDTRTFNKALKEVENSAAAQQALGFSPGDRLKAYGEAAGDRWTRNRPAQSTKRRGPDGKDRMVMRFHVVSPRGRHASVILEQIDTSWWSSEFSYIALELPNRKLVYVIEPKFLPKNFAPRGAGFGKGTGFLGLNWGPKKD
;
A
#
# COMPACT_ATOMS: atom_id res chain seq x y z
N MET A 1 -1.38 24.62 42.58
CA MET A 1 -0.40 24.63 41.48
C MET A 1 0.10 23.22 41.14
N VAL A 2 0.65 22.47 42.10
CA VAL A 2 1.20 21.12 41.85
C VAL A 2 0.17 20.11 41.31
N ILE A 3 -1.04 20.08 41.88
CA ILE A 3 -2.09 19.13 41.44
C ILE A 3 -2.52 19.36 39.98
N GLY A 4 -2.67 20.64 39.58
CA GLY A 4 -3.01 20.98 38.20
C GLY A 4 -1.91 20.59 37.21
N ALA A 5 -0.65 20.78 37.59
CA ALA A 5 0.49 20.38 36.75
C ALA A 5 0.54 18.85 36.57
N VAL A 6 0.28 18.07 37.63
CA VAL A 6 0.25 16.60 37.58
C VAL A 6 -0.93 16.09 36.72
N ALA A 7 -2.09 16.73 36.80
CA ALA A 7 -3.24 16.35 35.98
C ALA A 7 -2.98 16.56 34.48
N VAL A 8 -2.41 17.72 34.12
CA VAL A 8 -2.08 18.04 32.72
C VAL A 8 -0.97 17.14 32.19
N SER A 9 0.09 16.91 32.96
CA SER A 9 1.18 16.02 32.53
C SER A 9 0.71 14.57 32.38
N GLY A 10 -0.14 14.09 33.29
CA GLY A 10 -0.77 12.77 33.21
C GLY A 10 -1.60 12.61 31.93
N LEU A 11 -2.41 13.62 31.57
CA LEU A 11 -3.19 13.60 30.33
C LEU A 11 -2.29 13.56 29.08
N VAL A 12 -1.23 14.38 29.05
CA VAL A 12 -0.29 14.40 27.91
C VAL A 12 0.43 13.05 27.77
N ILE A 13 0.92 12.48 28.87
CA ILE A 13 1.55 11.16 28.87
C ILE A 13 0.56 10.10 28.38
N TYR A 14 -0.68 10.14 28.87
CA TYR A 14 -1.74 9.22 28.44
C TYR A 14 -2.01 9.29 26.93
N LEU A 15 -2.12 10.49 26.37
CA LEU A 15 -2.31 10.68 24.93
C LEU A 15 -1.11 10.20 24.10
N ILE A 16 0.12 10.42 24.58
CA ILE A 16 1.34 9.93 23.92
C ILE A 16 1.39 8.39 23.93
N LEU A 17 1.05 7.76 25.07
CA LEU A 17 1.01 6.31 25.17
C LEU A 17 -0.05 5.72 24.25
N LEU A 18 -1.24 6.33 24.18
CA LEU A 18 -2.27 5.94 23.23
C LEU A 18 -1.73 5.95 21.80
N GLU A 19 -1.06 7.02 21.38
CA GLU A 19 -0.52 7.14 20.02
C GLU A 19 0.59 6.11 19.74
N LEU A 20 1.51 5.88 20.69
CA LEU A 20 2.63 4.95 20.53
C LEU A 20 2.20 3.48 20.47
N PHE A 21 1.14 3.13 21.18
CA PHE A 21 0.63 1.76 21.22
C PHE A 21 -0.46 1.47 20.19
N LEU A 22 -0.78 2.42 19.29
CA LEU A 22 -1.66 2.14 18.17
C LEU A 22 -0.97 1.12 17.24
N PRO A 23 -1.59 -0.05 16.99
CA PRO A 23 -0.96 -1.16 16.27
C PRO A 23 -0.85 -0.92 14.75
N SER A 24 -1.29 0.23 14.23
CA SER A 24 -1.33 0.59 12.81
C SER A 24 -0.17 1.50 12.38
N GLY A 25 1.06 1.13 12.76
CA GLY A 25 2.27 1.86 12.37
C GLY A 25 2.73 1.57 10.94
N ASP A 26 2.91 2.61 10.13
CA ASP A 26 3.32 2.52 8.72
C ASP A 26 4.57 1.67 8.52
N THR A 27 5.62 1.88 9.31
CA THR A 27 6.89 1.14 9.21
C THR A 27 6.70 -0.36 9.48
N ARG A 28 5.84 -0.72 10.45
CA ARG A 28 5.56 -2.12 10.78
C ARG A 28 4.83 -2.79 9.63
N THR A 29 3.81 -2.14 9.07
CA THR A 29 3.06 -2.69 7.94
C THR A 29 3.92 -2.79 6.69
N PHE A 30 4.73 -1.78 6.40
CA PHE A 30 5.68 -1.80 5.29
C PHE A 30 6.62 -3.00 5.37
N ASN A 31 7.27 -3.19 6.53
CA ASN A 31 8.21 -4.31 6.72
C ASN A 31 7.51 -5.67 6.66
N LYS A 32 6.28 -5.76 7.18
CA LYS A 32 5.49 -6.99 7.09
C LYS A 32 5.14 -7.31 5.64
N ALA A 33 4.65 -6.33 4.89
CA ALA A 33 4.30 -6.49 3.48
C ALA A 33 5.53 -6.81 2.61
N LEU A 34 6.68 -6.19 2.89
CA LEU A 34 7.93 -6.50 2.19
C LEU A 34 8.32 -7.97 2.39
N LYS A 35 8.22 -8.49 3.62
CA LYS A 35 8.47 -9.91 3.90
C LYS A 35 7.50 -10.83 3.16
N GLU A 36 6.22 -10.49 3.10
CA GLU A 36 5.24 -11.27 2.31
C GLU A 36 5.61 -11.29 0.82
N VAL A 37 6.09 -10.17 0.27
CA VAL A 37 6.57 -10.08 -1.11
C VAL A 37 7.83 -10.92 -1.33
N GLU A 38 8.82 -10.85 -0.43
CA GLU A 38 10.06 -11.63 -0.53
C GLU A 38 9.81 -13.15 -0.46
N ASN A 39 8.84 -13.57 0.34
CA ASN A 39 8.47 -14.98 0.52
C ASN A 39 7.58 -15.52 -0.61
N SER A 40 7.00 -14.66 -1.46
CA SER A 40 6.06 -15.08 -2.49
C SER A 40 6.75 -15.61 -3.75
N ALA A 41 6.39 -16.82 -4.16
CA ALA A 41 6.85 -17.42 -5.42
C ALA A 41 6.42 -16.59 -6.65
N ALA A 42 5.22 -16.00 -6.62
CA ALA A 42 4.71 -15.16 -7.70
C ALA A 42 5.56 -13.88 -7.87
N ALA A 43 5.97 -13.27 -6.76
CA ALA A 43 6.86 -12.12 -6.75
C ALA A 43 8.25 -12.48 -7.26
N GLN A 44 8.81 -13.60 -6.79
CA GLN A 44 10.12 -14.12 -7.21
C GLN A 44 10.18 -14.32 -8.73
N GLN A 45 9.14 -14.95 -9.31
CA GLN A 45 9.05 -15.15 -10.75
C GLN A 45 8.93 -13.82 -11.52
N ALA A 46 8.09 -12.89 -11.04
CA ALA A 46 7.85 -11.62 -11.70
C ALA A 46 9.11 -10.72 -11.71
N LEU A 47 9.75 -10.55 -10.55
CA LEU A 47 10.91 -9.68 -10.37
C LEU A 47 12.25 -10.39 -10.62
N GLY A 48 12.22 -11.70 -10.84
CA GLY A 48 13.38 -12.51 -11.20
C GLY A 48 14.45 -12.55 -10.11
N PHE A 49 14.06 -12.79 -8.87
CA PHE A 49 14.97 -12.98 -7.73
C PHE A 49 14.79 -14.37 -7.11
N SER A 50 15.79 -14.82 -6.35
CA SER A 50 15.77 -16.14 -5.71
C SER A 50 15.23 -16.05 -4.28
N PRO A 51 14.66 -17.14 -3.72
CA PRO A 51 14.33 -17.20 -2.30
C PRO A 51 15.55 -16.85 -1.42
N GLY A 52 15.38 -15.93 -0.47
CA GLY A 52 16.45 -15.45 0.40
C GLY A 52 17.19 -14.20 -0.09
N ASP A 53 16.99 -13.79 -1.34
CA ASP A 53 17.48 -12.49 -1.81
C ASP A 53 16.70 -11.36 -1.14
N ARG A 54 17.40 -10.31 -0.71
CA ARG A 54 16.79 -9.11 -0.15
C ARG A 54 16.44 -8.12 -1.25
N LEU A 55 15.20 -7.62 -1.23
CA LEU A 55 14.76 -6.55 -2.11
C LEU A 55 15.13 -5.19 -1.53
N LYS A 56 15.53 -4.26 -2.39
CA LYS A 56 15.62 -2.85 -1.99
C LYS A 56 14.22 -2.25 -2.06
N ALA A 57 13.74 -1.66 -0.98
CA ALA A 57 12.41 -1.09 -0.93
C ALA A 57 12.44 0.36 -0.44
N TYR A 58 11.59 1.22 -1.00
CA TYR A 58 11.47 2.62 -0.61
C TYR A 58 10.03 3.09 -0.81
N GLY A 59 9.61 4.08 -0.02
CA GLY A 59 8.26 4.62 -0.10
C GLY A 59 7.99 5.36 -1.40
N GLU A 60 6.74 5.79 -1.56
CA GLU A 60 6.35 6.65 -2.66
C GLU A 60 6.80 8.11 -2.44
N ALA A 61 7.15 8.81 -3.52
CA ALA A 61 7.43 10.24 -3.46
C ALA A 61 6.13 11.03 -3.29
N ALA A 62 6.10 11.92 -2.30
CA ALA A 62 4.96 12.80 -2.07
C ALA A 62 4.95 13.94 -3.12
N GLY A 63 4.02 13.87 -4.07
CA GLY A 63 3.79 14.91 -5.08
C GLY A 63 4.92 15.03 -6.11
N ASP A 64 5.05 16.22 -6.70
CA ASP A 64 6.00 16.52 -7.79
C ASP A 64 7.37 17.01 -7.28
N ARG A 65 7.74 16.66 -6.03
CA ARG A 65 9.01 17.10 -5.45
C ARG A 65 10.07 16.03 -5.67
N TRP A 66 11.24 16.46 -6.16
CA TRP A 66 12.42 15.59 -6.23
C TRP A 66 12.98 15.37 -4.82
N THR A 67 12.42 14.38 -4.13
CA THR A 67 12.82 14.03 -2.77
C THR A 67 13.75 12.81 -2.79
N ARG A 68 14.91 12.92 -2.14
CA ARG A 68 15.88 11.82 -2.00
C ARG A 68 15.45 10.78 -0.97
N ASN A 69 14.89 11.20 0.16
CA ASN A 69 14.34 10.31 1.18
C ASN A 69 12.86 10.00 0.88
N ARG A 70 12.50 8.72 0.84
CA ARG A 70 11.11 8.30 0.58
C ARG A 70 10.62 7.39 1.71
N PRO A 71 10.06 7.97 2.78
CA PRO A 71 9.53 7.18 3.89
C PRO A 71 8.30 6.38 3.43
N ALA A 72 8.06 5.22 4.05
CA ALA A 72 6.80 4.51 3.88
C ALA A 72 5.68 5.37 4.46
N GLN A 73 4.62 5.57 3.67
CA GLN A 73 3.47 6.38 4.04
C GLN A 73 2.20 5.62 3.70
N SER A 74 1.23 5.64 4.61
CA SER A 74 -0.09 5.08 4.36
C SER A 74 -1.16 6.17 4.31
N THR A 75 -2.30 5.82 3.72
CA THR A 75 -3.53 6.62 3.79
C THR A 75 -4.60 5.78 4.46
N LYS A 76 -5.14 6.28 5.58
CA LYS A 76 -6.25 5.66 6.30
C LYS A 76 -7.58 6.18 5.75
N ARG A 77 -8.53 5.28 5.48
CA ARG A 77 -9.88 5.59 5.00
C ARG A 77 -10.88 4.64 5.65
N ARG A 78 -12.06 5.14 5.99
CA ARG A 78 -13.16 4.29 6.44
C ARG A 78 -13.89 3.71 5.23
N GLY A 79 -14.02 2.39 5.18
CA GLY A 79 -14.74 1.68 4.14
C GLY A 79 -16.26 1.80 4.29
N PRO A 80 -17.04 1.46 3.23
CA PRO A 80 -18.51 1.42 3.29
C PRO A 80 -19.05 0.41 4.32
N ASP A 81 -18.25 -0.60 4.63
CA ASP A 81 -18.50 -1.61 5.66
C ASP A 81 -18.23 -1.12 7.09
N GLY A 82 -17.91 0.17 7.26
CA GLY A 82 -17.62 0.79 8.56
C GLY A 82 -16.26 0.43 9.14
N LYS A 83 -15.47 -0.40 8.44
CA LYS A 83 -14.12 -0.80 8.87
C LYS A 83 -13.09 0.22 8.44
N ASP A 84 -12.12 0.47 9.31
CA ASP A 84 -10.98 1.31 8.98
C ASP A 84 -10.00 0.51 8.11
N ARG A 85 -9.55 1.15 7.03
CA ARG A 85 -8.70 0.57 6.00
C ARG A 85 -7.49 1.45 5.81
N MET A 86 -6.34 0.81 5.63
CA MET A 86 -5.08 1.48 5.39
C MET A 86 -4.53 1.03 4.05
N VAL A 87 -4.36 2.00 3.15
CA VAL A 87 -3.78 1.77 1.82
C VAL A 87 -2.35 2.29 1.84
N MET A 88 -1.42 1.50 1.31
CA MET A 88 -0.02 1.88 1.20
C MET A 88 0.50 1.53 -0.19
N ARG A 89 1.36 2.40 -0.71
CA ARG A 89 2.12 2.14 -1.94
C ARG A 89 3.60 2.39 -1.69
N PHE A 90 4.42 1.47 -2.17
CA PHE A 90 5.86 1.60 -2.12
C PHE A 90 6.49 0.91 -3.32
N HIS A 91 7.78 1.08 -3.53
CA HIS A 91 8.49 0.49 -4.65
C HIS A 91 9.52 -0.51 -4.16
N VAL A 92 9.71 -1.56 -4.95
CA VAL A 92 10.73 -2.58 -4.74
C VAL A 92 11.62 -2.68 -5.96
N VAL A 93 12.90 -2.96 -5.72
CA VAL A 93 13.92 -3.18 -6.73
C VAL A 93 14.64 -4.48 -6.41
N SER A 94 14.65 -5.39 -7.37
CA SER A 94 15.36 -6.65 -7.26
C SER A 94 16.88 -6.46 -7.45
N PRO A 95 17.70 -7.39 -6.94
CA PRO A 95 19.16 -7.36 -7.18
C PRO A 95 19.53 -7.31 -8.66
N ARG A 96 18.67 -7.84 -9.53
CA ARG A 96 18.84 -7.85 -10.99
C ARG A 96 18.32 -6.58 -11.68
N GLY A 97 17.95 -5.55 -10.92
CA GLY A 97 17.52 -4.24 -11.44
C GLY A 97 16.07 -4.15 -11.91
N ARG A 98 15.27 -5.23 -11.76
CA ARG A 98 13.82 -5.14 -12.03
C ARG A 98 13.14 -4.38 -10.91
N HIS A 99 12.19 -3.53 -11.25
CA HIS A 99 11.44 -2.74 -10.28
C HIS A 99 9.94 -2.99 -10.42
N ALA A 100 9.21 -2.87 -9.31
CA ALA A 100 7.76 -2.91 -9.29
C ALA A 100 7.22 -1.97 -8.20
N SER A 101 5.98 -1.54 -8.37
CA SER A 101 5.22 -0.83 -7.35
C SER A 101 4.38 -1.85 -6.58
N VAL A 102 4.52 -1.90 -5.27
CA VAL A 102 3.68 -2.70 -4.39
C VAL A 102 2.51 -1.85 -3.94
N ILE A 103 1.30 -2.36 -4.16
CA ILE A 103 0.05 -1.75 -3.72
C ILE A 103 -0.58 -2.72 -2.72
N LEU A 104 -0.93 -2.22 -1.55
CA LEU A 104 -1.59 -3.03 -0.53
C LEU A 104 -2.75 -2.28 0.13
N GLU A 105 -3.69 -3.08 0.61
CA GLU A 105 -4.75 -2.64 1.51
C GLU A 105 -4.75 -3.54 2.74
N GLN A 106 -4.73 -2.93 3.90
CA GLN A 106 -4.87 -3.57 5.20
C GLN A 106 -6.22 -3.14 5.80
N ILE A 107 -6.96 -4.10 6.36
CA ILE A 107 -8.23 -3.86 7.04
C ILE A 107 -8.01 -4.15 8.52
N ASP A 108 -8.44 -3.21 9.36
CA ASP A 108 -8.42 -3.39 10.81
C ASP A 108 -9.63 -4.23 11.22
N THR A 109 -9.35 -5.42 11.76
CA THR A 109 -10.38 -6.38 12.21
C THR A 109 -10.76 -6.12 13.65
N SER A 110 -9.78 -5.71 14.47
CA SER A 110 -9.98 -5.29 15.85
C SER A 110 -9.01 -4.18 16.21
N TRP A 111 -9.12 -3.64 17.43
CA TRP A 111 -8.16 -2.66 17.94
C TRP A 111 -6.71 -3.17 17.90
N TRP A 112 -6.48 -4.48 17.97
CA TRP A 112 -5.15 -5.09 18.06
C TRP A 112 -4.76 -5.96 16.86
N SER A 113 -5.68 -6.19 15.93
CA SER A 113 -5.47 -7.11 14.81
C SER A 113 -5.88 -6.50 13.48
N SER A 114 -5.00 -6.67 12.51
CA SER A 114 -5.15 -6.16 11.17
C SER A 114 -4.75 -7.24 10.16
N GLU A 115 -5.54 -7.38 9.10
CA GLU A 115 -5.32 -8.36 8.04
C GLU A 115 -5.05 -7.65 6.72
N PHE A 116 -4.17 -8.21 5.89
CA PHE A 116 -4.03 -7.71 4.52
C PHE A 116 -5.22 -8.18 3.69
N SER A 117 -5.98 -7.24 3.15
CA SER A 117 -7.02 -7.56 2.19
C SER A 117 -6.42 -8.00 0.87
N TYR A 118 -5.37 -7.32 0.40
CA TYR A 118 -4.58 -7.75 -0.75
C TYR A 118 -3.19 -7.14 -0.72
N ILE A 119 -2.27 -7.79 -1.43
CA ILE A 119 -0.96 -7.27 -1.79
C ILE A 119 -0.76 -7.57 -3.26
N ALA A 120 -0.52 -6.54 -4.07
CA ALA A 120 -0.33 -6.65 -5.50
C ALA A 120 0.97 -5.97 -5.92
N LEU A 121 1.66 -6.59 -6.87
CA LEU A 121 2.83 -6.07 -7.56
C LEU A 121 2.39 -5.55 -8.92
N GLU A 122 2.54 -4.25 -9.14
CA GLU A 122 2.39 -3.60 -10.42
C GLU A 122 3.76 -3.53 -11.10
N LEU A 123 3.92 -4.30 -12.18
CA LEU A 123 5.12 -4.26 -13.01
C LEU A 123 5.10 -3.04 -13.95
N PRO A 124 6.26 -2.63 -14.51
CA PRO A 124 6.34 -1.48 -15.42
C PRO A 124 5.45 -1.62 -16.66
N ASN A 125 5.18 -2.85 -17.11
CA ASN A 125 4.25 -3.14 -18.20
C ASN A 125 2.76 -3.12 -17.75
N ARG A 126 2.44 -2.48 -16.62
CA ARG A 126 1.10 -2.39 -16.02
C ARG A 126 0.43 -3.76 -15.75
N LYS A 127 1.21 -4.84 -15.77
CA LYS A 127 0.76 -6.19 -15.38
C LYS A 127 0.72 -6.24 -13.86
N LEU A 128 -0.40 -6.73 -13.32
CA LEU A 128 -0.54 -6.99 -11.89
C LEU A 128 -0.30 -8.44 -11.58
N VAL A 129 0.46 -8.66 -10.51
CA VAL A 129 0.70 -9.97 -9.93
C VAL A 129 0.28 -9.90 -8.46
N TYR A 130 -0.69 -10.71 -8.07
CA TYR A 130 -1.14 -10.77 -6.68
C TYR A 130 -0.21 -11.66 -5.86
N VAL A 131 0.24 -11.13 -4.72
CA VAL A 131 0.91 -11.89 -3.67
C VAL A 131 -0.12 -12.41 -2.68
N ILE A 132 -1.07 -11.53 -2.30
CA ILE A 132 -2.27 -11.90 -1.55
C ILE A 132 -3.46 -11.47 -2.41
N GLU A 133 -4.29 -12.44 -2.78
CA GLU A 133 -5.49 -12.19 -3.56
C GLU A 133 -6.59 -11.57 -2.70
N PRO A 134 -7.34 -10.59 -3.22
CA PRO A 134 -8.47 -10.04 -2.49
C PRO A 134 -9.60 -11.06 -2.42
N LYS A 135 -10.25 -11.15 -1.24
CA LYS A 135 -11.43 -12.00 -1.00
C LYS A 135 -12.57 -11.72 -1.99
N PHE A 136 -12.63 -10.50 -2.52
CA PHE A 136 -13.53 -10.13 -3.61
C PHE A 136 -12.69 -9.48 -4.71
N LEU A 137 -12.53 -10.16 -5.85
CA LEU A 137 -12.18 -9.51 -7.11
C LEU A 137 -13.47 -8.94 -7.69
N PRO A 138 -13.75 -7.63 -7.65
CA PRO A 138 -14.72 -7.12 -8.60
C PRO A 138 -14.15 -7.45 -9.98
N LYS A 139 -14.98 -8.02 -10.87
CA LYS A 139 -14.62 -8.33 -12.27
C LYS A 139 -14.01 -7.12 -13.04
N ASN A 140 -14.05 -5.93 -12.44
CA ASN A 140 -13.55 -4.66 -12.95
C ASN A 140 -12.42 -4.00 -12.11
N PHE A 141 -11.76 -4.69 -11.16
CA PHE A 141 -10.58 -4.13 -10.46
C PHE A 141 -9.32 -4.23 -11.32
N ALA A 142 -9.32 -3.53 -12.46
CA ALA A 142 -8.06 -3.03 -12.96
C ALA A 142 -7.66 -1.87 -12.03
N PRO A 143 -6.46 -1.83 -11.44
CA PRO A 143 -5.99 -0.60 -10.83
C PRO A 143 -6.13 0.49 -11.89
N ARG A 144 -6.56 1.67 -11.48
CA ARG A 144 -6.63 2.85 -12.36
C ARG A 144 -5.21 3.14 -12.84
N GLY A 145 -4.84 2.52 -13.97
CA GLY A 145 -3.46 2.37 -14.41
C GLY A 145 -3.33 1.36 -15.55
N ALA A 146 -4.08 0.25 -15.57
CA ALA A 146 -3.96 -0.80 -16.59
C ALA A 146 -5.08 -0.79 -17.66
N GLY A 147 -5.47 0.40 -18.13
CA GLY A 147 -6.53 0.57 -19.14
C GLY A 147 -5.99 0.92 -20.53
N PHE A 148 -5.24 0.04 -21.18
CA PHE A 148 -5.21 0.04 -22.65
C PHE A 148 -6.51 -0.63 -23.11
N GLY A 149 -7.48 0.15 -23.61
CA GLY A 149 -8.54 -0.40 -24.46
C GLY A 149 -10.01 -0.15 -24.10
N LYS A 150 -10.37 0.82 -23.26
CA LYS A 150 -11.74 1.37 -23.28
C LYS A 150 -11.68 2.89 -23.24
N GLY A 151 -11.92 3.50 -24.40
CA GLY A 151 -11.94 4.95 -24.59
C GLY A 151 -12.91 5.61 -23.61
N THR A 152 -12.36 6.18 -22.54
CA THR A 152 -13.05 7.16 -21.73
C THR A 152 -12.98 8.48 -22.47
N GLY A 153 -14.05 8.80 -23.19
CA GLY A 153 -14.24 10.09 -23.83
C GLY A 153 -14.23 11.24 -22.83
N PHE A 154 -13.75 12.41 -23.25
CA PHE A 154 -13.92 13.66 -22.51
C PHE A 154 -15.38 14.11 -22.67
N LEU A 155 -16.05 14.42 -21.56
CA LEU A 155 -17.46 14.90 -21.54
C LEU A 155 -18.47 13.95 -22.22
N GLY A 156 -18.22 12.64 -22.20
CA GLY A 156 -19.13 11.65 -22.79
C GLY A 156 -19.02 11.47 -24.32
N LEU A 157 -18.07 12.14 -24.99
CA LEU A 157 -17.81 11.96 -26.42
C LEU A 157 -16.62 11.01 -26.65
N ASN A 158 -16.87 9.87 -27.31
CA ASN A 158 -15.85 8.88 -27.64
C ASN A 158 -15.13 9.24 -28.95
N TRP A 159 -13.89 9.69 -28.86
CA TRP A 159 -13.04 10.09 -30.00
C TRP A 159 -12.24 8.93 -30.61
N GLY A 160 -12.60 7.69 -30.29
CA GLY A 160 -11.95 6.50 -30.86
C GLY A 160 -12.20 6.37 -32.36
N PRO A 161 -11.24 5.85 -33.15
CA PRO A 161 -11.45 5.60 -34.57
C PRO A 161 -12.65 4.68 -34.76
N LYS A 162 -13.60 5.11 -35.59
CA LYS A 162 -14.73 4.28 -36.00
C LYS A 162 -14.15 3.04 -36.68
N LYS A 163 -14.53 1.85 -36.19
CA LYS A 163 -14.28 0.61 -36.91
C LYS A 163 -15.30 0.59 -38.05
N ASP A 164 -14.81 0.65 -39.28
CA ASP A 164 -15.53 0.22 -40.47
C ASP A 164 -15.74 -1.30 -40.44
#